data_AF-A0A062HZM7-F1
#
_entry.id   AF-A0A062HZM7-F1
#
_cell.length_a   1.000
_cell.length_b   1.000
_cell.length_c   1.000
_cell.angle_alpha   90.00
_cell.angle_beta   90.00
_cell.angle_gamma   90.00
#
_symmetry.space_group_name_H-M   'P 1'
#
loop_
_entity.id
_entity.type
_entity.pdbx_description
1 polymer ?
#
loop_
_entity_poly.entity_id
_entity_poly.type
_entity_poly.pdbx_seq_one_letter_code
_entity_poly.pdbx_strand_id
1 'polypeptide(L)'
;MNAKVNNKTMDWSKRSAHQWLEQYGLWVRSTKSKVSANPLACLIDQNDTTRIRSSKVSMPCEIEDYEAVEVSKLLAKMHNDNREFLQERAWFLILYYENNWSYLTIANVHRCSKAKVRAEIDKGLAYLDGKIEVLQS
;
A
#
# COMPACT_ATOMS: atom_id res chain seq x y z
N MET A 1 19.70 17.63 -18.67
CA MET A 1 18.74 16.61 -19.17
C MET A 1 17.40 16.89 -18.53
N ASN A 2 16.45 17.49 -19.26
CA ASN A 2 15.10 17.69 -18.74
C ASN A 2 14.35 16.37 -18.91
N ALA A 3 14.06 15.70 -17.80
CA ALA A 3 13.16 14.55 -17.79
C ALA A 3 11.86 15.00 -18.45
N LYS A 4 11.55 14.42 -19.60
CA LYS A 4 10.27 14.58 -20.28
C LYS A 4 9.22 14.13 -19.27
N VAL A 5 8.55 15.07 -18.61
CA VAL A 5 7.46 14.76 -17.69
C VAL A 5 6.38 14.15 -18.57
N ASN A 6 6.34 12.83 -18.61
CA ASN A 6 5.20 12.11 -19.14
C ASN A 6 4.06 12.49 -18.20
N ASN A 7 3.27 13.50 -18.57
CA ASN A 7 2.04 13.88 -17.87
C ASN A 7 0.99 12.77 -18.08
N LYS A 8 1.29 11.57 -17.57
CA LYS A 8 0.29 10.53 -17.38
C LYS A 8 -0.57 11.00 -16.21
N THR A 9 -1.76 11.48 -16.54
CA THR A 9 -2.77 11.84 -15.54
C THR A 9 -3.25 10.56 -14.86
N MET A 10 -3.27 10.57 -13.53
CA MET A 10 -3.77 9.44 -12.74
C MET A 10 -5.27 9.23 -12.99
N ASP A 11 -5.64 8.04 -13.44
CA ASP A 11 -7.05 7.65 -13.59
C ASP A 11 -7.52 6.94 -12.31
N TRP A 12 -8.09 7.72 -11.39
CA TRP A 12 -8.62 7.22 -10.13
C TRP A 12 -9.91 6.39 -10.28
N SER A 13 -10.54 6.35 -11.46
CA SER A 13 -11.77 5.57 -11.71
C SER A 13 -11.51 4.08 -11.93
N LYS A 14 -10.26 3.71 -12.22
CA LYS A 14 -9.85 2.35 -12.57
C LYS A 14 -10.10 1.32 -11.45
N ARG A 15 -10.06 1.74 -10.18
CA ARG A 15 -10.10 0.84 -9.00
C ARG A 15 -10.74 1.54 -7.79
N SER A 16 -11.32 0.76 -6.88
CA SER A 16 -11.73 1.24 -5.55
C SER A 16 -10.51 1.48 -4.64
N ALA A 17 -10.67 2.20 -3.51
CA ALA A 17 -9.58 2.40 -2.56
C ALA A 17 -8.96 1.09 -2.09
N HIS A 18 -9.80 0.08 -1.84
CA HIS A 18 -9.35 -1.26 -1.46
C HIS A 18 -8.41 -1.85 -2.52
N GLN A 19 -8.85 -1.88 -3.77
CA GLN A 19 -8.08 -2.44 -4.89
C GLN A 19 -6.80 -1.64 -5.17
N TRP A 20 -6.85 -0.31 -5.04
CA TRP A 20 -5.66 0.54 -5.13
C TRP A 20 -4.64 0.18 -4.06
N LEU A 21 -5.05 0.02 -2.80
CA LEU A 21 -4.14 -0.33 -1.72
C LEU A 21 -3.60 -1.75 -1.82
N GLU A 22 -4.38 -2.72 -2.31
CA GLU A 22 -3.86 -4.07 -2.56
C GLU A 22 -2.76 -4.07 -3.63
N GLN A 23 -3.01 -3.41 -4.76
CA GLN A 23 -2.04 -3.28 -5.84
C GLN A 23 -0.80 -2.49 -5.43
N TYR A 24 -0.99 -1.37 -4.74
CA TYR A 24 0.11 -0.58 -4.20
C TYR A 24 0.92 -1.38 -3.18
N GLY A 25 0.29 -2.15 -2.30
CA GLY A 25 0.98 -3.03 -1.37
C GLY A 25 1.82 -4.11 -2.06
N LEU A 26 1.31 -4.71 -3.14
CA LEU A 26 2.07 -5.64 -3.98
C LEU A 26 3.28 -4.96 -4.62
N TRP A 27 3.10 -3.77 -5.17
CA TRP A 27 4.17 -2.97 -5.77
C TRP A 27 5.24 -2.56 -4.75
N VAL A 28 4.86 -2.11 -3.56
CA VAL A 28 5.81 -1.76 -2.49
C VAL A 28 6.64 -2.98 -2.08
N ARG A 29 6.03 -4.18 -2.00
CA ARG A 29 6.76 -5.40 -1.65
C ARG A 29 7.63 -5.93 -2.79
N SER A 30 7.21 -5.78 -4.04
CA SER A 30 7.99 -6.20 -5.21
C SER A 30 9.19 -5.28 -5.48
N THR A 31 9.11 -4.01 -5.06
CA THR A 31 10.23 -3.06 -5.11
C THR A 31 11.17 -3.21 -3.91
N LYS A 32 10.65 -3.47 -2.70
CA LYS A 32 11.46 -3.70 -1.48
C LYS A 32 12.38 -4.93 -1.54
N SER A 33 12.12 -5.92 -2.40
CA SER A 33 13.02 -7.08 -2.59
C SER A 33 14.26 -6.78 -3.43
N LYS A 34 14.39 -5.59 -4.03
CA LYS A 34 15.50 -5.22 -4.92
C LYS A 34 16.55 -4.30 -4.28
N VAL A 35 16.76 -4.37 -2.97
CA VAL A 35 17.58 -3.37 -2.23
C VAL A 35 18.86 -3.94 -1.62
N SER A 36 19.20 -5.21 -1.87
CA SER A 36 20.53 -5.71 -1.48
C SER A 36 21.61 -5.17 -2.41
N ALA A 37 22.61 -4.48 -1.85
CA ALA A 37 23.83 -4.11 -2.58
C ALA A 37 24.68 -5.34 -3.00
N ASN A 38 24.41 -6.50 -2.41
CA ASN A 38 25.06 -7.76 -2.77
C ASN A 38 24.29 -8.46 -3.91
N PRO A 39 24.90 -8.61 -5.11
CA PRO A 39 24.26 -9.23 -6.25
C PRO A 39 23.90 -10.72 -6.02
N LEU A 40 24.64 -11.45 -5.17
CA LEU A 40 24.33 -12.84 -4.84
C LEU A 40 23.05 -12.95 -4.01
N ALA A 41 22.85 -12.05 -3.04
CA ALA A 41 21.64 -12.04 -2.25
C ALA A 41 20.41 -11.66 -3.11
N CYS A 42 20.56 -10.74 -4.07
CA CYS A 42 19.51 -10.45 -5.06
C CYS A 42 19.16 -11.66 -5.92
N LEU A 43 20.17 -12.41 -6.40
CA LEU A 43 19.96 -13.62 -7.19
C LEU A 43 19.31 -14.75 -6.37
N ILE A 44 19.69 -14.90 -5.11
CA ILE A 44 19.07 -15.85 -4.19
C ILE A 44 17.61 -15.46 -3.95
N ASP A 45 17.30 -14.20 -3.63
CA ASP A 45 15.91 -13.73 -3.47
C ASP A 45 15.08 -13.86 -4.76
N GLN A 46 15.69 -13.70 -5.93
CA GLN A 46 15.04 -13.91 -7.24
C GLN A 46 14.76 -15.40 -7.52
N ASN A 47 15.66 -16.29 -7.12
CA ASN A 47 15.56 -17.72 -7.37
C ASN A 47 14.81 -18.47 -6.25
N ASP A 48 14.71 -17.88 -5.07
CA ASP A 48 13.93 -18.39 -3.93
C ASP A 48 12.44 -18.07 -4.12
N THR A 49 11.85 -18.78 -5.09
CA THR A 49 10.41 -18.80 -5.34
C THR A 49 9.60 -19.33 -4.16
N THR A 50 10.25 -19.91 -3.13
CA THR A 50 9.61 -20.48 -1.94
C THR A 50 9.42 -19.46 -0.81
N ARG A 51 10.31 -18.46 -0.71
CA ARG A 51 10.25 -17.36 0.26
C ARG A 51 9.29 -16.24 -0.14
N ILE A 52 8.93 -16.14 -1.41
CA ILE A 52 7.68 -15.48 -1.81
C ILE A 52 6.57 -16.38 -1.28
N ARG A 53 6.08 -16.13 -0.05
CA ARG A 53 5.01 -16.90 0.59
C ARG A 53 3.90 -17.16 -0.45
N SER A 54 3.87 -18.39 -0.98
CA SER A 54 3.00 -18.75 -2.11
C SER A 54 1.52 -18.74 -1.72
N SER A 55 1.20 -18.51 -0.45
CA SER A 55 -0.16 -18.53 0.09
C SER A 55 -1.01 -17.28 -0.19
N LYS A 56 -0.51 -16.28 -0.93
CA LYS A 56 -1.33 -15.12 -1.38
C LYS A 56 -1.01 -14.61 -2.79
N VAL A 57 -0.17 -15.29 -3.57
CA VAL A 57 0.15 -14.90 -4.96
C VAL A 57 -0.95 -15.43 -5.87
N SER A 58 -2.10 -14.76 -5.90
CA SER A 58 -3.07 -14.96 -6.99
C SER A 58 -3.33 -13.67 -7.77
N MET A 59 -2.83 -12.52 -7.33
CA MET A 59 -3.09 -11.24 -7.98
C MET A 59 -1.81 -10.67 -8.60
N PRO A 60 -1.76 -10.46 -9.93
CA PRO A 60 -0.64 -9.79 -10.59
C PRO A 60 -0.55 -8.32 -10.14
N CYS A 61 0.68 -7.79 -10.16
CA CYS A 61 0.94 -6.37 -9.91
C CYS A 61 0.71 -5.60 -11.23
N GLU A 62 -0.42 -4.92 -11.32
CA GLU A 62 -0.91 -4.19 -12.49
C GLU A 62 -0.92 -2.66 -12.29
N ILE A 63 -0.36 -2.21 -11.17
CA ILE A 63 -0.14 -0.79 -10.90
C ILE A 63 1.17 -0.35 -11.55
N GLU A 64 1.13 0.78 -12.26
CA GLU A 64 2.33 1.43 -12.80
C GLU A 64 3.04 2.26 -11.73
N ASP A 65 4.36 2.50 -11.91
CA ASP A 65 5.16 3.26 -10.94
C ASP A 65 4.59 4.65 -10.63
N TYR A 66 4.05 5.35 -11.63
CA TYR A 66 3.45 6.67 -11.43
C TYR A 66 2.14 6.59 -10.63
N GLU A 67 1.31 5.57 -10.88
CA GLU A 67 0.08 5.32 -10.11
C GLU A 67 0.41 5.00 -8.65
N ALA A 68 1.44 4.19 -8.42
CA ALA A 68 1.91 3.83 -7.08
C ALA A 68 2.42 5.04 -6.29
N VAL A 69 3.12 5.98 -6.94
CA VAL A 69 3.56 7.24 -6.33
C VAL A 69 2.36 8.10 -5.91
N GLU A 70 1.31 8.18 -6.72
CA GLU A 70 0.11 8.93 -6.36
C GLU A 70 -0.67 8.30 -5.20
N VAL A 71 -0.78 6.97 -5.16
CA VAL A 71 -1.36 6.25 -4.00
C VAL A 71 -0.52 6.48 -2.73
N SER A 72 0.81 6.49 -2.85
CA SER A 72 1.71 6.81 -1.74
C SER A 72 1.49 8.23 -1.20
N LYS A 73 1.35 9.22 -2.11
CA LYS A 73 1.02 10.61 -1.72
C LYS A 73 -0.33 10.71 -1.02
N LEU A 74 -1.34 9.96 -1.49
CA LEU A 74 -2.66 9.92 -0.87
C LEU A 74 -2.59 9.40 0.58
N LEU A 75 -1.90 8.29 0.81
CA LEU A 75 -1.66 7.73 2.15
C LEU A 75 -0.84 8.67 3.03
N ALA A 76 0.24 9.25 2.49
CA ALA A 76 1.08 10.21 3.21
C ALA A 76 0.29 11.46 3.63
N LYS A 77 -0.60 11.95 2.76
CA LYS A 77 -1.49 13.08 3.10
C LYS A 77 -2.45 12.73 4.23
N MET A 78 -3.00 11.51 4.22
CA MET A 78 -3.87 11.04 5.31
C MET A 78 -3.10 10.85 6.62
N HIS A 79 -1.87 10.33 6.55
CA HIS A 79 -1.03 10.09 7.71
C HIS A 79 -0.48 11.38 8.35
N ASN A 80 -0.25 12.42 7.54
CA ASN A 80 0.21 13.72 8.01
C ASN A 80 -0.94 14.70 8.30
N ASP A 81 -2.20 14.24 8.32
CA ASP A 81 -3.34 15.08 8.65
C ASP A 81 -3.35 15.45 10.13
N ASN A 82 -3.77 16.67 10.49
CA ASN A 82 -3.82 17.11 11.89
C ASN A 82 -4.75 16.28 12.78
N ARG A 83 -5.72 15.57 12.18
CA ARG A 83 -6.67 14.72 12.89
C ARG A 83 -6.02 13.38 13.25
N GLU A 84 -5.69 13.20 14.53
CA GLU A 84 -5.02 11.99 15.06
C GLU A 84 -5.69 10.67 14.61
N PHE A 85 -7.02 10.63 14.59
CA PHE A 85 -7.75 9.44 14.15
C PHE A 85 -7.50 9.09 12.67
N LEU A 86 -7.23 10.08 11.81
CA LEU A 86 -6.85 9.79 10.41
C LEU A 86 -5.40 9.32 10.32
N GLN A 87 -4.51 9.86 11.15
CA GLN A 87 -3.13 9.41 11.21
C GLN A 87 -3.07 7.93 11.61
N GLU A 88 -3.82 7.52 12.65
CA GLU A 88 -3.92 6.13 13.11
C GLU A 88 -4.49 5.22 12.01
N ARG A 89 -5.58 5.63 11.35
CA ARG A 89 -6.17 4.86 10.25
C ARG A 89 -5.21 4.69 9.08
N ALA A 90 -4.54 5.76 8.64
CA ALA A 90 -3.55 5.70 7.58
C ALA A 90 -2.41 4.74 7.95
N TRP A 91 -1.95 4.81 9.20
CA TRP A 91 -0.91 3.92 9.70
C TRP A 91 -1.35 2.45 9.67
N PHE A 92 -2.58 2.14 10.10
CA PHE A 92 -3.09 0.76 10.02
C PHE A 92 -3.25 0.28 8.58
N LEU A 93 -3.66 1.14 7.64
CA LEU A 93 -3.70 0.81 6.22
C LEU A 93 -2.30 0.50 5.68
N ILE A 94 -1.28 1.29 6.03
CA ILE A 94 0.12 1.05 5.65
C ILE A 94 0.62 -0.29 6.21
N LEU A 95 0.39 -0.58 7.49
CA LEU A 95 0.80 -1.84 8.10
C LEU A 95 0.11 -3.05 7.45
N TYR A 96 -1.19 -2.93 7.16
CA TYR A 96 -1.96 -4.01 6.59
C TYR A 96 -1.65 -4.23 5.10
N TYR A 97 -1.75 -3.18 4.28
CA TYR A 97 -1.62 -3.30 2.83
C TYR A 97 -0.17 -3.27 2.35
N GLU A 98 0.68 -2.38 2.82
CA GLU A 98 2.08 -2.35 2.37
C GLU A 98 2.89 -3.48 3.00
N ASN A 99 2.82 -3.61 4.33
CA ASN A 99 3.67 -4.55 5.07
C ASN A 99 3.06 -5.96 5.19
N ASN A 100 1.82 -6.15 4.73
CA ASN A 100 1.10 -7.44 4.79
C ASN A 100 1.03 -8.01 6.21
N TRP A 101 0.88 -7.13 7.21
CA TRP A 101 0.70 -7.56 8.60
C TRP A 101 -0.72 -8.09 8.81
N SER A 102 -0.84 -9.14 9.63
CA SER A 102 -2.16 -9.62 10.02
C SER A 102 -2.83 -8.63 11.00
N TYR A 103 -4.16 -8.62 11.03
CA TYR A 103 -4.91 -7.86 12.05
C TYR A 103 -4.43 -8.16 13.48
N LEU A 104 -4.04 -9.40 13.77
CA LEU A 104 -3.55 -9.81 15.08
C LEU A 104 -2.16 -9.21 15.38
N THR A 105 -1.26 -9.19 14.39
CA THR A 105 0.06 -8.58 14.51
C THR A 105 -0.04 -7.09 14.83
N ILE A 106 -0.89 -6.37 14.08
CA ILE A 106 -1.13 -4.94 14.30
C ILE A 106 -1.72 -4.72 15.71
N ALA A 107 -2.74 -5.51 16.07
CA ALA A 107 -3.40 -5.42 17.37
C ALA A 107 -2.41 -5.60 18.54
N ASN A 108 -1.52 -6.59 18.45
CA ASN A 108 -0.52 -6.86 19.49
C ASN A 108 0.50 -5.72 19.62
N VAL A 109 1.00 -5.19 18.51
CA VAL A 109 1.98 -4.09 18.51
C VAL A 109 1.36 -2.79 19.05
N HIS A 110 0.13 -2.49 18.65
CA HIS A 110 -0.59 -1.29 19.06
C HIS A 110 -1.38 -1.46 20.38
N ARG A 111 -1.22 -2.61 21.05
CA ARG A 111 -1.89 -2.94 22.32
C ARG A 111 -3.41 -2.67 22.29
N CYS A 112 -4.05 -3.05 21.19
CA CYS A 112 -5.48 -2.86 20.99
C CYS A 112 -6.17 -4.14 20.53
N SER A 113 -7.50 -4.14 20.43
CA SER A 113 -8.23 -5.32 20.00
C SER A 113 -8.18 -5.50 18.48
N LYS A 114 -8.20 -6.77 18.02
CA LYS A 114 -8.33 -7.10 16.59
C LYS A 114 -9.58 -6.46 15.95
N ALA A 115 -10.64 -6.30 16.73
CA ALA A 115 -11.87 -5.63 16.29
C ALA A 115 -11.65 -4.14 16.04
N LYS A 116 -10.90 -3.44 16.92
CA LYS A 116 -10.53 -2.04 16.69
C LYS A 116 -9.74 -1.89 15.39
N VAL A 117 -8.71 -2.72 15.17
CA VAL A 117 -7.88 -2.64 13.95
C VAL A 117 -8.72 -2.79 12.68
N ARG A 118 -9.64 -3.77 12.65
CA ARG A 118 -10.55 -3.96 11.51
C ARG A 118 -11.43 -2.73 11.28
N ALA A 119 -12.09 -2.25 12.34
CA ALA A 119 -12.98 -1.10 12.24
C ALA A 119 -12.25 0.17 11.77
N GLU A 120 -11.02 0.42 12.22
CA GLU A 120 -10.24 1.57 11.76
C GLU A 120 -9.73 1.41 10.33
N ILE A 121 -9.40 0.20 9.88
CA ILE A 121 -9.08 -0.07 8.47
C ILE A 121 -10.31 0.19 7.59
N ASP A 122 -11.48 -0.33 7.96
CA ASP A 122 -12.72 -0.13 7.20
C ASP A 122 -13.10 1.35 7.10
N LYS A 123 -13.01 2.10 8.21
CA LYS A 123 -13.22 3.56 8.21
C LYS A 123 -12.17 4.31 7.40
N GLY A 124 -10.93 3.81 7.38
CA GLY A 124 -9.85 4.36 6.57
C GLY A 124 -10.11 4.19 5.08
N LEU A 125 -10.53 2.99 4.67
CA LEU A 125 -10.94 2.70 3.29
C LEU A 125 -12.11 3.59 2.85
N ALA A 126 -13.17 3.68 3.66
CA ALA A 126 -14.31 4.53 3.35
C ALA A 126 -13.93 6.02 3.21
N TYR A 127 -12.98 6.50 4.02
CA TYR A 127 -12.45 7.86 3.87
C TYR A 127 -11.71 8.04 2.55
N LEU A 128 -10.88 7.06 2.15
CA LEU A 128 -10.14 7.11 0.90
C LEU A 128 -11.04 6.98 -0.32
N ASP A 129 -12.08 6.15 -0.27
CA ASP A 129 -13.09 6.07 -1.35
C ASP A 129 -13.72 7.44 -1.58
N GLY A 130 -14.18 8.12 -0.52
CA GLY A 130 -14.71 9.49 -0.65
C GLY A 130 -13.69 10.52 -1.14
N LYS A 131 -12.39 10.30 -0.93
CA LYS A 131 -11.33 11.15 -1.53
C LYS A 131 -11.11 10.85 -3.01
N ILE A 132 -11.15 9.57 -3.38
CA ILE A 132 -11.01 9.11 -4.75
C ILE A 132 -12.19 9.60 -5.60
N GLU A 133 -13.42 9.53 -5.10
CA GLU A 133 -14.61 10.07 -5.77
C GLU A 133 -14.47 11.57 -6.09
N VAL A 134 -13.93 12.36 -5.15
CA VAL A 134 -13.67 13.79 -5.38
C VAL A 134 -12.57 14.01 -6.42
N LEU A 135 -11.59 13.12 -6.54
CA LEU A 135 -10.52 13.20 -7.53
C LEU A 135 -10.95 12.73 -8.93
N GLN A 136 -12.08 12.02 -9.03
CA GLN A 136 -12.70 11.62 -10.30
C GLN A 136 -13.59 12.72 -10.89
N SER A 137 -14.02 13.68 -10.08
CA SER A 137 -14.91 14.80 -10.45
C SER A 137 -14.13 15.96 -11.07
#